data_AF-A0ABC9SIB9-F1
#
_entry.id   AF-A0ABC9SIB9-F1
#
_cell.length_a   1.000
_cell.length_b   1.000
_cell.length_c   1.000
_cell.angle_alpha   90.00
_cell.angle_beta   90.00
_cell.angle_gamma   90.00
#
_symmetry.space_group_name_H-M   'P 1'
#
loop_
_entity.id
_entity.type
_entity.pdbx_description
1 polymer ?
#
loop_
_entity_poly.entity_id
_entity_poly.type
_entity_poly.pdbx_seq_one_letter_code
_entity_poly.pdbx_strand_id
1 'polypeptide(L)'
;MSKQSIESIRKKGETLTYYARMGIMIMMLLSLASSFKALQTQIRVIHTCGALIMFIYSILGFILYKKYEIKHWVHNLFVILDSLTLSVTIFLDSMVSAEIIAPVLKNAILYSVYYFIIAYSGLLGRPKFVLITGLISSIGYAIALTNAVFHGLQFSEDNVINMKPGYIKLSAEITKVVFMMGVSFILYRLMKLFDDLYQEATSYFQENKQFLNKSRSQNYLSKKLKAMIELAR
;
A
#
# COMPACT_ATOMS: atom_id res chain seq x y z
N MET A 1 -17.01 -0.66 22.04
CA MET A 1 -16.71 -1.96 21.39
C MET A 1 -15.67 -2.69 22.22
N SER A 2 -15.74 -4.02 22.37
CA SER A 2 -14.66 -4.77 23.02
C SER A 2 -13.40 -4.76 22.15
N LYS A 3 -12.20 -4.86 22.73
CA LYS A 3 -10.91 -4.95 22.00
C LYS A 3 -10.96 -5.95 20.82
N GLN A 4 -11.78 -7.00 20.94
CA GLN A 4 -12.02 -8.02 19.91
C GLN A 4 -12.54 -7.48 18.57
N SER A 5 -13.30 -6.37 18.53
CA SER A 5 -13.84 -5.88 17.25
C SER A 5 -12.80 -5.11 16.43
N ILE A 6 -11.88 -4.39 17.09
CA ILE A 6 -10.79 -3.67 16.43
C ILE A 6 -9.76 -4.68 15.90
N GLU A 7 -9.45 -5.69 16.70
CA GLU A 7 -8.57 -6.81 16.33
C GLU A 7 -9.09 -7.54 15.07
N SER A 8 -10.41 -7.79 15.00
CA SER A 8 -11.01 -8.49 13.87
C SER A 8 -11.04 -7.66 12.58
N ILE A 9 -11.26 -6.34 12.66
CA ILE A 9 -11.11 -5.43 11.50
C ILE A 9 -9.66 -5.41 11.03
N ARG A 10 -8.70 -5.39 11.96
CA ARG A 10 -7.27 -5.40 11.62
C ARG A 10 -6.83 -6.69 10.94
N LYS A 11 -7.24 -7.86 11.45
CA LYS A 11 -7.00 -9.16 10.80
C LYS A 11 -7.62 -9.22 9.40
N LYS A 12 -8.79 -8.60 9.18
CA LYS A 12 -9.37 -8.46 7.83
C LYS A 12 -8.48 -7.62 6.90
N GLY A 13 -7.92 -6.51 7.39
CA GLY A 13 -6.97 -5.69 6.65
C GLY A 13 -5.69 -6.42 6.23
N GLU A 14 -5.13 -7.23 7.15
CA GLU A 14 -3.98 -8.10 6.86
C GLU A 14 -4.32 -9.15 5.80
N THR A 15 -5.49 -9.79 5.89
CA THR A 15 -5.97 -10.74 4.88
C THR A 15 -6.07 -10.07 3.50
N LEU A 16 -6.71 -8.89 3.45
CA LEU A 16 -6.93 -8.16 2.21
C LEU A 16 -5.60 -7.71 1.58
N THR A 17 -4.60 -7.41 2.40
CA THR A 17 -3.23 -7.11 1.95
C THR A 17 -2.65 -8.28 1.14
N TYR A 18 -2.78 -9.52 1.63
CA TYR A 18 -2.29 -10.69 0.88
C TYR A 18 -3.07 -10.92 -0.41
N TYR A 19 -4.39 -10.73 -0.43
CA TYR A 19 -5.17 -10.83 -1.66
C TYR A 19 -4.78 -9.77 -2.69
N ALA A 20 -4.58 -8.52 -2.26
CA ALA A 20 -4.12 -7.44 -3.14
C ALA A 20 -2.74 -7.77 -3.76
N ARG A 21 -1.81 -8.29 -2.96
CA ARG A 21 -0.49 -8.74 -3.42
C ARG A 21 -0.59 -9.85 -4.47
N MET A 22 -1.43 -10.86 -4.21
CA MET A 22 -1.66 -11.94 -5.18
C MET A 22 -2.24 -11.40 -6.50
N GLY A 23 -3.17 -10.44 -6.42
CA GLY A 23 -3.72 -9.77 -7.61
C GLY A 23 -2.64 -9.06 -8.44
N ILE A 24 -1.77 -8.27 -7.79
CA ILE A 24 -0.68 -7.56 -8.46
C ILE A 24 0.32 -8.54 -9.07
N MET A 25 0.61 -9.63 -8.37
CA MET A 25 1.51 -10.68 -8.85
C MET A 25 0.96 -11.34 -10.12
N ILE A 26 -0.34 -11.61 -10.19
CA ILE A 26 -0.99 -12.11 -11.40
C ILE A 26 -0.87 -11.06 -12.53
N MET A 27 -1.13 -9.78 -12.24
CA MET A 27 -0.98 -8.72 -13.25
C MET A 27 0.46 -8.61 -13.77
N MET A 28 1.46 -8.70 -12.89
CA MET A 28 2.88 -8.69 -13.25
C MET A 28 3.25 -9.89 -14.13
N LEU A 29 2.81 -11.09 -13.78
CA LEU A 29 3.05 -12.29 -14.59
C LEU A 29 2.37 -12.20 -15.97
N LEU A 30 1.14 -11.69 -16.04
CA LEU A 30 0.44 -11.47 -17.31
C LEU A 30 1.14 -10.40 -18.15
N SER A 31 1.62 -9.32 -17.53
CA SER A 31 2.39 -8.27 -18.20
C SER A 31 3.70 -8.79 -18.77
N LEU A 32 4.43 -9.61 -17.98
CA LEU A 32 5.65 -10.27 -18.41
C LEU A 32 5.37 -11.27 -19.55
N ALA A 33 4.33 -12.08 -19.45
CA ALA A 33 3.94 -13.03 -20.48
C ALA A 33 3.56 -12.32 -21.80
N SER A 34 2.80 -11.23 -21.70
CA SER A 34 2.39 -10.39 -22.84
C SER A 34 3.59 -9.77 -23.57
N SER A 35 4.63 -9.37 -22.83
CA SER A 35 5.79 -8.67 -23.38
C SER A 35 7.02 -9.58 -23.59
N PHE A 36 6.92 -10.87 -23.26
CA PHE A 36 8.08 -11.78 -23.14
C PHE A 36 8.93 -11.87 -24.42
N LYS A 37 8.29 -11.89 -25.59
CA LYS A 37 8.98 -11.96 -26.89
C LYS A 37 9.58 -10.62 -27.32
N ALA A 38 9.02 -9.51 -26.85
CA ALA A 38 9.46 -8.15 -27.20
C ALA A 38 10.62 -7.66 -26.29
N LEU A 39 10.77 -8.24 -25.10
CA LEU A 39 11.83 -7.87 -24.16
C LEU A 39 13.19 -8.43 -24.58
N GLN A 40 14.22 -7.60 -24.48
CA GLN A 40 15.61 -8.03 -24.56
C GLN A 40 15.91 -9.12 -23.53
N THR A 41 16.77 -10.08 -23.88
CA THR A 41 17.09 -11.25 -23.06
C THR A 41 17.51 -10.90 -21.63
N GLN A 42 18.34 -9.87 -21.43
CA GLN A 42 18.79 -9.45 -20.10
C GLN A 42 17.64 -8.91 -19.23
N ILE A 43 16.83 -7.98 -19.74
CA ILE A 43 15.65 -7.45 -19.03
C ILE A 43 14.66 -8.57 -18.73
N ARG A 44 14.46 -9.48 -19.68
CA ARG A 44 13.58 -10.64 -19.50
C ARG A 44 14.02 -11.51 -18.33
N VAL A 45 15.32 -11.77 -18.19
CA VAL A 45 15.88 -12.51 -17.05
C VAL A 45 15.68 -11.74 -15.76
N ILE A 46 16.01 -10.44 -15.73
CA ILE A 46 15.84 -9.58 -14.54
C ILE A 46 14.38 -9.57 -14.07
N HIS A 47 13.43 -9.33 -14.98
CA HIS A 47 12.00 -9.30 -14.69
C HIS A 47 11.47 -10.66 -14.25
N THR A 48 11.91 -11.75 -14.89
CA THR A 48 11.52 -13.11 -14.50
C THR A 48 12.04 -13.44 -13.10
N CYS A 49 13.29 -13.09 -12.79
CA CYS A 49 13.86 -13.26 -11.45
C CYS A 49 13.12 -12.42 -10.41
N GLY A 50 12.88 -11.14 -10.69
CA GLY A 50 12.11 -10.25 -9.80
C GLY A 50 10.71 -10.79 -9.53
N ALA A 51 9.99 -11.18 -10.58
CA ALA A 51 8.66 -11.78 -10.47
C ALA A 51 8.66 -13.10 -9.69
N LEU A 52 9.64 -13.98 -9.92
CA LEU A 52 9.79 -15.25 -9.18
C LEU A 52 10.08 -15.01 -7.70
N ILE A 53 10.98 -14.07 -7.37
CA ILE A 53 11.29 -13.71 -5.98
C ILE A 53 10.01 -13.19 -5.29
N MET A 54 9.31 -12.24 -5.92
CA MET A 54 8.03 -11.73 -5.41
C MET A 54 7.00 -12.83 -5.22
N PHE A 55 6.96 -13.79 -6.15
CA PHE A 55 6.04 -14.92 -6.12
C PHE A 55 6.31 -15.85 -4.96
N ILE A 56 7.56 -16.28 -4.79
CA ILE A 56 7.98 -17.21 -3.74
C ILE A 56 7.66 -16.62 -2.37
N TYR A 57 8.14 -15.40 -2.07
CA TYR A 57 7.92 -14.85 -0.73
C TYR A 57 6.46 -14.46 -0.50
N SER A 58 5.67 -14.13 -1.53
CA SER A 58 4.24 -13.82 -1.35
C SER A 58 3.43 -15.06 -1.04
N ILE A 59 3.73 -16.20 -1.69
CA ILE A 59 3.16 -17.51 -1.33
C ILE A 59 3.59 -17.91 0.08
N LEU A 60 4.88 -17.82 0.40
CA LEU A 60 5.38 -18.12 1.75
C LEU A 60 4.67 -17.25 2.80
N GLY A 61 4.53 -15.94 2.55
CA GLY A 61 3.82 -15.03 3.43
C GLY A 61 2.35 -15.40 3.62
N PHE A 62 1.66 -15.81 2.54
CA PHE A 62 0.27 -16.26 2.62
C PHE A 62 0.11 -17.58 3.39
N ILE A 63 1.00 -18.54 3.15
CA ILE A 63 1.01 -19.83 3.88
C ILE A 63 1.27 -19.58 5.37
N LEU A 64 2.28 -18.77 5.69
CA LEU A 64 2.61 -18.42 7.07
C LEU A 64 1.42 -17.73 7.74
N TYR A 65 0.73 -16.83 7.03
CA TYR A 65 -0.42 -16.10 7.56
C TYR A 65 -1.59 -17.03 7.87
N LYS A 66 -1.84 -18.03 7.01
CA LYS A 66 -2.93 -18.99 7.21
C LYS A 66 -2.62 -20.00 8.32
N LYS A 67 -1.36 -20.35 8.52
CA LYS A 67 -0.94 -21.42 9.44
C LYS A 67 -0.54 -20.92 10.83
N TYR A 68 -0.09 -19.68 10.95
CA TYR A 68 0.44 -19.12 12.20
C TYR A 68 -0.17 -17.76 12.51
N GLU A 69 -0.28 -17.43 13.81
CA GLU A 69 -0.55 -16.04 14.22
C GLU A 69 0.71 -15.19 14.04
N ILE A 70 0.84 -14.64 12.82
CA ILE A 70 1.97 -13.78 12.46
C ILE A 70 1.94 -12.47 13.26
N LYS A 71 3.10 -12.07 13.78
CA LYS A 71 3.27 -10.73 14.38
C LYS A 71 3.18 -9.66 13.30
N HIS A 72 2.48 -8.57 13.60
CA HIS A 72 2.24 -7.50 12.63
C HIS A 72 3.47 -6.90 11.92
N TRP A 73 4.66 -6.93 12.54
CA TRP A 73 5.89 -6.42 11.92
C TRP A 73 6.29 -7.23 10.67
N VAL A 74 5.91 -8.51 10.62
CA VAL A 74 6.18 -9.40 9.49
C VAL A 74 5.34 -8.99 8.27
N HIS A 75 4.07 -8.60 8.46
CA HIS A 75 3.26 -8.05 7.36
C HIS A 75 3.89 -6.78 6.78
N ASN A 76 4.33 -5.88 7.66
CA ASN A 76 5.06 -4.68 7.25
C ASN A 76 6.32 -5.05 6.44
N LEU A 77 7.12 -6.01 6.92
CA LEU A 77 8.33 -6.47 6.23
C LEU A 77 8.02 -6.93 4.81
N PHE A 78 7.00 -7.76 4.62
CA PHE A 78 6.63 -8.24 3.30
C PHE A 78 6.24 -7.10 2.34
N VAL A 79 5.57 -6.04 2.82
CA VAL A 79 5.25 -4.87 1.99
C VAL A 79 6.51 -4.08 1.63
N ILE A 80 7.45 -3.93 2.55
CA ILE A 80 8.74 -3.30 2.27
C ILE A 80 9.53 -4.10 1.25
N LEU A 81 9.54 -5.44 1.36
CA LEU A 81 10.18 -6.32 0.38
C LEU A 81 9.60 -6.15 -1.02
N ASP A 82 8.30 -5.88 -1.17
CA ASP A 82 7.71 -5.61 -2.49
C ASP A 82 8.28 -4.34 -3.13
N SER A 83 8.33 -3.26 -2.36
CA SER A 83 8.89 -1.98 -2.81
C SER A 83 10.38 -2.11 -3.15
N LEU A 84 11.15 -2.81 -2.32
CA LEU A 84 12.58 -3.06 -2.56
C LEU A 84 12.82 -3.96 -3.76
N THR A 85 12.05 -5.04 -3.92
CA THR A 85 12.21 -5.95 -5.06
C THR A 85 11.94 -5.21 -6.37
N LEU A 86 10.90 -4.38 -6.41
CA LEU A 86 10.61 -3.55 -7.57
C LEU A 86 11.73 -2.52 -7.82
N SER A 87 12.24 -1.88 -6.77
CA SER A 87 13.34 -0.91 -6.87
C SER A 87 14.62 -1.55 -7.41
N VAL A 88 14.98 -2.72 -6.89
CA VAL A 88 16.14 -3.50 -7.36
C VAL A 88 15.96 -3.96 -8.79
N THR A 89 14.75 -4.37 -9.19
CA THR A 89 14.46 -4.78 -10.57
C THR A 89 14.74 -3.64 -11.55
N ILE A 90 14.21 -2.44 -11.29
CA ILE A 90 14.43 -1.26 -12.14
C ILE A 90 15.89 -0.82 -12.10
N PHE A 91 16.52 -0.90 -10.92
CA PHE A 91 17.94 -0.60 -10.78
C PHE A 91 18.79 -1.53 -11.66
N LEU A 92 18.53 -2.83 -11.65
CA LEU A 92 19.25 -3.79 -12.50
C LEU A 92 18.94 -3.57 -13.99
N ASP A 93 17.70 -3.28 -14.37
CA ASP A 93 17.35 -2.95 -15.75
C ASP A 93 18.14 -1.75 -16.26
N SER A 94 18.33 -0.75 -15.39
CA SER A 94 19.06 0.47 -15.73
C SER A 94 20.56 0.25 -15.96
N MET A 95 21.13 -0.88 -15.54
CA MET A 95 22.53 -1.24 -15.81
C MET A 95 22.74 -1.86 -17.19
N VAL A 96 21.67 -2.20 -17.92
CA VAL A 96 21.78 -2.93 -19.19
C VAL A 96 22.18 -2.01 -20.34
N SER A 97 21.33 -1.05 -20.71
CA SER A 97 21.67 0.05 -21.60
C SER A 97 20.57 1.12 -21.57
N ALA A 98 20.95 2.36 -21.87
CA ALA A 98 20.03 3.50 -21.97
C ALA A 98 18.87 3.26 -22.94
N GLU A 99 19.14 2.64 -24.09
CA GLU A 99 18.17 2.42 -25.16
C GLU A 99 17.03 1.48 -24.74
N ILE A 100 17.34 0.54 -23.86
CA ILE A 100 16.41 -0.49 -23.43
C ILE A 100 15.67 -0.06 -22.16
N ILE A 101 16.32 0.65 -21.24
CA ILE A 101 15.66 1.15 -20.03
C ILE A 101 14.68 2.29 -20.32
N ALA A 102 14.95 3.14 -21.32
CA ALA A 102 14.07 4.26 -21.68
C ALA A 102 12.60 3.84 -21.95
N PRO A 103 12.30 2.84 -22.81
CA PRO A 103 10.93 2.36 -23.00
C PRO A 103 10.36 1.67 -21.76
N VAL A 104 11.19 1.03 -20.94
CA VAL A 104 10.75 0.40 -19.68
C VAL A 104 10.29 1.45 -18.66
N LEU A 105 11.03 2.55 -18.50
CA LEU A 105 10.63 3.67 -17.63
C LEU A 105 9.39 4.41 -18.15
N LYS A 106 9.21 4.49 -19.48
CA LYS A 106 8.00 5.05 -20.09
C LYS A 106 6.78 4.16 -19.92
N ASN A 107 6.95 2.87 -19.59
CA ASN A 107 5.84 1.95 -19.43
C ASN A 107 5.00 2.31 -18.20
N ALA A 108 3.71 2.57 -18.44
CA ALA A 108 2.79 2.99 -17.40
C ALA A 108 2.55 1.94 -16.31
N ILE A 109 2.63 0.67 -16.68
CA ILE A 109 2.33 -0.46 -15.81
C ILE A 109 3.38 -0.54 -14.70
N LEU A 110 4.67 -0.39 -15.04
CA LEU A 110 5.78 -0.61 -14.11
C LEU A 110 5.73 0.37 -12.93
N TYR A 111 5.52 1.67 -13.19
CA TYR A 111 5.38 2.63 -12.10
C TYR A 111 4.06 2.47 -11.35
N SER A 112 2.99 1.99 -12.01
CA SER A 112 1.69 1.81 -11.35
C SER A 112 1.74 0.76 -10.25
N VAL A 113 2.65 -0.21 -10.34
CA VAL A 113 2.89 -1.20 -9.28
C VAL A 113 3.30 -0.53 -7.97
N TYR A 114 4.15 0.51 -8.00
CA TYR A 114 4.47 1.27 -6.78
C TYR A 114 3.22 1.88 -6.14
N TYR A 115 2.30 2.44 -6.93
CA TYR A 115 1.07 3.01 -6.40
C TYR A 115 0.20 1.94 -5.74
N PHE A 116 0.12 0.75 -6.33
CA PHE A 116 -0.59 -0.36 -5.70
C PHE A 116 0.08 -0.81 -4.39
N ILE A 117 1.42 -0.89 -4.35
CA ILE A 117 2.19 -1.20 -3.13
C ILE A 117 1.86 -0.20 -2.02
N ILE A 118 1.90 1.09 -2.33
CA ILE A 118 1.56 2.15 -1.39
C ILE A 118 0.09 2.04 -0.96
N ALA A 119 -0.83 1.79 -1.88
CA ALA A 119 -2.26 1.68 -1.59
C ALA A 119 -2.58 0.52 -0.63
N TYR A 120 -2.12 -0.70 -0.93
CA TYR A 120 -2.41 -1.83 -0.05
C TYR A 120 -1.63 -1.78 1.26
N SER A 121 -0.52 -1.04 1.35
CA SER A 121 0.15 -0.79 2.64
C SER A 121 -0.79 -0.11 3.65
N GLY A 122 -1.75 0.68 3.16
CA GLY A 122 -2.79 1.31 3.98
C GLY A 122 -3.79 0.33 4.59
N LEU A 123 -3.98 -0.84 3.97
CA LEU A 123 -4.88 -1.87 4.49
C LEU A 123 -4.40 -2.48 5.83
N LEU A 124 -3.12 -2.28 6.19
CA LEU A 124 -2.57 -2.68 7.49
C LEU A 124 -3.02 -1.78 8.65
N GLY A 125 -3.77 -0.71 8.37
CA GLY A 125 -4.31 0.19 9.40
C GLY A 125 -3.22 0.92 10.18
N ARG A 126 -2.13 1.29 9.49
CA ARG A 126 -0.96 1.97 10.07
C ARG A 126 -0.60 3.20 9.25
N PRO A 127 -1.16 4.38 9.57
CA PRO A 127 -0.96 5.59 8.76
C PRO A 127 0.53 5.89 8.53
N LYS A 128 1.35 5.87 9.59
CA LYS A 128 2.80 6.13 9.48
C LYS A 128 3.52 5.14 8.56
N PHE A 129 3.06 3.90 8.50
CA PHE A 129 3.67 2.87 7.66
C PHE A 129 3.45 3.14 6.16
N VAL A 130 2.30 3.73 5.80
CA VAL A 130 2.03 4.14 4.42
C VAL A 130 3.00 5.23 3.96
N LEU A 131 3.26 6.24 4.81
CA LEU A 131 4.26 7.27 4.52
C LEU A 131 5.66 6.67 4.32
N ILE A 132 6.06 5.76 5.21
CA ILE A 132 7.36 5.08 5.11
C ILE A 132 7.44 4.27 3.81
N THR A 133 6.38 3.56 3.43
CA THR A 133 6.33 2.78 2.20
C THR A 133 6.42 3.67 0.95
N GLY A 134 5.75 4.83 0.95
CA GLY A 134 5.86 5.83 -0.12
C GLY A 134 7.25 6.45 -0.22
N LEU A 135 7.87 6.72 0.92
CA LEU A 135 9.24 7.24 0.99
C LEU A 135 10.26 6.22 0.47
N ILE A 136 10.15 4.95 0.87
CA ILE A 136 11.01 3.88 0.35
C ILE A 136 10.83 3.70 -1.16
N SER A 137 9.58 3.70 -1.63
CA SER A 137 9.26 3.55 -3.06
C SER A 137 9.81 4.70 -3.91
N SER A 138 9.63 5.94 -3.46
CA SER A 138 10.13 7.14 -4.17
C SER A 138 11.66 7.21 -4.18
N ILE A 139 12.31 6.91 -3.05
CA ILE A 139 13.77 6.85 -2.96
C ILE A 139 14.32 5.72 -3.84
N GLY A 140 13.73 4.52 -3.77
CA GLY A 140 14.14 3.38 -4.58
C GLY A 140 14.05 3.68 -6.08
N TYR A 141 12.96 4.32 -6.51
CA TYR A 141 12.81 4.79 -7.87
C TYR A 141 13.84 5.85 -8.26
N ALA A 142 14.07 6.86 -7.41
CA ALA A 142 15.05 7.91 -7.68
C ALA A 142 16.48 7.38 -7.78
N ILE A 143 16.85 6.41 -6.95
CA ILE A 143 18.16 5.72 -7.03
C ILE A 143 18.28 4.98 -8.35
N ALA A 144 17.26 4.22 -8.76
CA ALA A 144 17.27 3.50 -10.04
C ALA A 144 17.36 4.46 -11.24
N LEU A 145 16.64 5.59 -11.18
CA LEU A 145 16.72 6.64 -12.21
C LEU A 145 18.13 7.24 -12.29
N THR A 146 18.72 7.56 -11.14
CA THR A 146 20.09 8.10 -11.07
C THR A 146 21.10 7.11 -11.64
N ASN A 147 20.92 5.82 -11.33
CA ASN A 147 21.74 4.76 -11.90
C ASN A 147 21.60 4.65 -13.42
N ALA A 148 20.38 4.83 -13.95
CA ALA A 148 20.15 4.84 -15.39
C ALA A 148 20.90 5.97 -16.10
N VAL A 149 20.97 7.15 -15.48
CA VAL A 149 21.74 8.30 -15.99
C VAL A 149 23.22 7.98 -16.06
N PHE A 150 23.78 7.33 -15.03
CA PHE A 150 25.17 6.88 -15.05
C PHE A 150 25.46 5.84 -16.15
N HIS A 151 24.45 5.09 -16.59
CA HIS A 151 24.55 4.11 -17.67
C HIS A 151 24.11 4.68 -19.04
N GLY A 152 24.09 6.01 -19.17
CA GLY A 152 23.94 6.71 -20.46
C GLY A 152 22.53 7.16 -20.79
N LEU A 153 21.56 7.06 -19.88
CA LEU A 153 20.24 7.62 -20.07
C LEU A 153 20.31 9.15 -20.12
N GLN A 154 19.73 9.74 -21.16
CA GLN A 154 19.73 11.19 -21.36
C GLN A 154 18.35 11.76 -21.15
N PHE A 155 18.31 12.99 -20.62
CA PHE A 155 17.08 13.73 -20.45
C PHE A 155 16.88 14.71 -21.60
N SER A 156 15.68 14.73 -22.17
CA SER A 156 15.27 15.75 -23.13
C SER A 156 13.79 16.04 -22.99
N GLU A 157 13.45 17.32 -22.86
CA GLU A 157 12.06 17.78 -22.84
C GLU A 157 11.46 17.93 -24.25
N ASP A 158 12.31 18.01 -25.28
CA ASP A 158 11.86 18.02 -26.67
C ASP A 158 11.14 16.70 -27.00
N ASN A 159 9.89 16.81 -27.46
CA ASN A 159 9.05 15.67 -27.81
C ASN A 159 9.67 14.79 -28.91
N VAL A 160 10.32 15.40 -29.90
CA VAL A 160 10.92 14.70 -31.04
C VAL A 160 12.15 13.90 -30.59
N ILE A 161 12.98 14.50 -29.75
CA ILE A 161 14.18 13.83 -29.20
C ILE A 161 13.77 12.74 -28.21
N ASN A 162 12.74 12.96 -27.39
CA ASN A 162 12.22 11.98 -26.44
C ASN A 162 11.62 10.73 -27.11
N MET A 163 11.30 10.75 -28.40
CA MET A 163 10.90 9.51 -29.11
C MET A 163 12.10 8.62 -29.46
N LYS A 164 13.33 9.13 -29.39
CA LYS A 164 14.54 8.35 -29.65
C LYS A 164 14.84 7.39 -28.48
N PRO A 165 15.43 6.22 -28.76
CA PRO A 165 15.97 5.34 -27.73
C PRO A 165 16.99 6.08 -26.85
N GLY A 166 17.01 5.77 -25.54
CA GLY A 166 17.95 6.37 -24.60
C GLY A 166 17.57 7.77 -24.09
N TYR A 167 16.46 8.34 -24.57
CA TYR A 167 15.95 9.63 -24.09
C TYR A 167 14.64 9.47 -23.31
N ILE A 168 14.53 10.20 -22.22
CA ILE A 168 13.31 10.34 -21.42
C ILE A 168 13.09 11.80 -21.01
N LYS A 169 11.86 12.16 -20.66
CA LYS A 169 11.55 13.49 -20.08
C LYS A 169 11.87 13.51 -18.60
N LEU A 170 12.73 14.43 -18.16
CA LEU A 170 13.05 14.59 -16.74
C LEU A 170 11.81 15.01 -15.95
N SER A 171 11.01 15.91 -16.52
CA SER A 171 9.75 16.39 -15.94
C SER A 171 8.80 15.23 -15.61
N ALA A 172 8.66 14.25 -16.50
CA ALA A 172 7.81 13.08 -16.29
C ALA A 172 8.33 12.20 -15.15
N GLU A 173 9.64 12.01 -15.03
CA GLU A 173 10.23 11.19 -13.97
C GLU A 173 10.16 11.85 -12.60
N ILE A 174 10.44 13.16 -12.51
CA ILE A 174 10.25 13.93 -11.27
C ILE A 174 8.79 13.87 -10.85
N THR A 175 7.86 14.01 -11.80
CA THR A 175 6.42 13.92 -11.53
C THR A 175 6.07 12.57 -10.89
N LYS A 176 6.58 11.44 -11.40
CA LYS A 176 6.33 10.12 -10.79
C LYS A 176 6.79 10.06 -9.33
N VAL A 177 7.99 10.56 -9.02
CA VAL A 177 8.53 10.60 -7.64
C VAL A 177 7.64 11.44 -6.73
N VAL A 178 7.25 12.64 -7.18
CA VAL A 178 6.36 13.54 -6.44
C VAL A 178 4.98 12.90 -6.24
N PHE A 179 4.43 12.24 -7.25
CA PHE A 179 3.14 11.56 -7.15
C PHE A 179 3.18 10.36 -6.19
N MET A 180 4.26 9.57 -6.17
CA MET A 180 4.40 8.49 -5.18
C MET A 180 4.36 9.03 -3.74
N MET A 181 5.07 10.13 -3.49
CA MET A 181 5.02 10.82 -2.20
C MET A 181 3.63 11.39 -1.92
N GLY A 182 3.01 12.06 -2.89
CA GLY A 182 1.68 12.64 -2.79
C GLY A 182 0.61 11.61 -2.46
N VAL A 183 0.58 10.47 -3.16
CA VAL A 183 -0.35 9.36 -2.90
C VAL A 183 -0.17 8.83 -1.48
N SER A 184 1.07 8.61 -1.05
CA SER A 184 1.35 8.13 0.32
C SER A 184 0.87 9.13 1.39
N PHE A 185 1.01 10.43 1.13
CA PHE A 185 0.56 11.49 2.02
C PHE A 185 -0.97 11.59 2.08
N ILE A 186 -1.65 11.50 0.93
CA ILE A 186 -3.12 11.50 0.86
C ILE A 186 -3.66 10.32 1.65
N LEU A 187 -3.13 9.11 1.42
CA LEU A 187 -3.57 7.91 2.14
C LEU A 187 -3.30 8.01 3.63
N TYR A 188 -2.16 8.56 4.04
CA TYR A 188 -1.88 8.86 5.44
C TYR A 188 -2.94 9.75 6.08
N ARG A 189 -3.32 10.85 5.40
CA ARG A 189 -4.34 11.79 5.88
C ARG A 189 -5.72 11.14 5.93
N LEU A 190 -6.10 10.37 4.91
CA LEU A 190 -7.36 9.64 4.88
C LEU A 190 -7.45 8.64 6.04
N MET A 191 -6.40 7.89 6.30
CA MET A 191 -6.39 6.93 7.41
C MET A 191 -6.49 7.65 8.77
N LYS A 192 -5.79 8.76 8.95
CA LYS A 192 -5.94 9.59 10.16
C LYS A 192 -7.37 10.11 10.33
N LEU A 193 -8.00 10.57 9.25
CA LEU A 193 -9.38 11.02 9.28
C LEU A 193 -10.33 9.89 9.70
N PHE A 194 -10.13 8.68 9.19
CA PHE A 194 -10.92 7.52 9.63
C PHE A 194 -10.69 7.18 11.10
N ASP A 195 -9.45 7.28 11.59
CA ASP A 195 -9.14 7.08 13.02
C ASP A 195 -9.84 8.14 13.88
N ASP A 196 -9.83 9.41 13.47
CA ASP A 196 -10.48 10.52 14.18
C ASP A 196 -12.01 10.34 14.19
N LEU A 197 -12.62 10.05 13.03
CA LEU A 197 -14.06 9.75 12.91
C LEU A 197 -14.47 8.56 13.77
N TYR A 198 -13.61 7.53 13.84
CA TYR A 198 -13.88 6.35 14.66
C TYR A 198 -13.85 6.65 16.15
N GLN A 199 -12.89 7.48 16.60
CA GLN A 199 -12.81 7.93 17.99
C GLN A 199 -14.04 8.74 18.37
N GLU A 200 -14.46 9.66 17.52
CA GLU A 200 -15.64 10.49 17.72
C GLU A 200 -16.94 9.67 17.71
N ALA A 201 -17.11 8.75 16.77
CA ALA A 201 -18.26 7.84 16.79
C ALA A 201 -18.31 6.98 18.06
N THR A 202 -17.15 6.58 18.58
CA THR A 202 -17.04 5.79 19.80
C THR A 202 -17.42 6.62 21.05
N SER A 203 -17.00 7.89 21.14
CA SER A 203 -17.40 8.77 22.25
C SER A 203 -18.90 9.00 22.24
N TYR A 204 -19.49 9.36 21.10
CA TYR A 204 -20.94 9.55 20.96
C TYR A 204 -21.74 8.31 21.34
N PHE A 205 -21.27 7.11 20.97
CA PHE A 205 -21.93 5.87 21.35
C PHE A 205 -21.87 5.61 22.87
N GLN A 206 -20.74 5.93 23.51
CA GLN A 206 -20.58 5.78 24.96
C GLN A 206 -21.47 6.78 25.72
N GLU A 207 -21.50 8.04 25.29
CA GLU A 207 -22.36 9.07 25.87
C GLU A 207 -23.84 8.71 25.77
N ASN A 208 -24.29 8.28 24.58
CA ASN A 208 -25.67 7.82 24.40
C ASN A 208 -26.01 6.62 25.29
N LYS A 209 -25.09 5.67 25.45
CA LYS A 209 -25.30 4.51 26.34
C LYS A 209 -25.39 4.93 27.81
N GLN A 210 -24.57 5.87 28.24
CA GLN A 210 -24.65 6.44 29.60
C GLN A 210 -25.96 7.21 29.80
N PHE A 211 -26.37 8.02 28.83
CA PHE A 211 -27.64 8.75 28.86
C PHE A 211 -28.85 7.81 28.96
N LEU A 212 -28.90 6.76 28.14
CA LEU A 212 -29.97 5.75 28.18
C LEU A 212 -30.02 5.02 29.53
N ASN A 213 -28.86 4.66 30.10
CA ASN A 213 -28.79 4.02 31.41
C ASN A 213 -29.29 4.95 32.52
N LYS A 214 -28.94 6.24 32.47
CA LYS A 214 -29.41 7.26 33.42
C LYS A 214 -30.94 7.45 33.33
N SER A 215 -31.48 7.58 32.11
CA SER A 215 -32.93 7.70 31.88
C SER A 215 -33.70 6.46 32.34
N ARG A 216 -33.16 5.25 32.10
CA ARG A 216 -33.77 4.00 32.57
C ARG A 216 -33.76 3.89 34.10
N SER A 217 -32.67 4.30 34.74
CA SER A 217 -32.57 4.35 36.21
C SER A 217 -33.57 5.34 36.81
N GLN A 218 -33.69 6.54 36.25
CA GLN A 218 -34.69 7.53 36.68
C GLN A 218 -36.13 7.03 36.50
N ASN A 219 -36.44 6.39 35.37
CA ASN A 219 -37.76 5.78 35.14
C ASN A 219 -38.07 4.65 36.14
N TYR A 220 -37.06 3.85 36.51
CA TYR A 220 -37.22 2.79 37.50
C TYR A 220 -37.50 3.38 38.90
N LEU A 221 -36.73 4.39 39.31
CA LEU A 221 -36.94 5.13 40.57
C LEU A 221 -38.34 5.75 40.64
N SER A 222 -38.78 6.40 39.56
CA SER A 222 -40.11 7.00 39.46
C SER A 222 -41.24 5.97 39.62
N LYS A 223 -41.14 4.81 38.95
CA LYS A 223 -42.12 3.72 39.12
C LYS A 223 -42.14 3.19 40.56
N LYS A 224 -40.97 3.00 41.16
CA LYS A 224 -40.86 2.48 42.54
C LYS A 224 -41.45 3.46 43.56
N LEU A 225 -41.26 4.76 43.36
CA LEU A 225 -41.84 5.80 44.20
C LEU A 225 -43.38 5.81 44.11
N LYS A 226 -43.95 5.70 42.91
CA LYS A 226 -45.41 5.60 42.73
C LYS A 226 -46.01 4.40 43.47
N ALA A 227 -45.39 3.23 43.36
CA ALA A 227 -45.85 2.02 44.05
C ALA A 227 -45.81 2.17 45.58
N MET A 228 -44.79 2.84 46.13
CA MET A 228 -44.72 3.11 47.58
C MET A 228 -45.81 4.09 48.05
N ILE A 229 -46.16 5.08 47.23
CA ILE A 229 -47.25 6.03 47.55
C ILE A 229 -48.61 5.32 47.53
N GLU A 230 -48.83 4.40 46.58
CA GLU A 230 -50.06 3.60 46.53
C GLU A 230 -50.20 2.65 47.72
N LEU A 231 -49.11 2.04 48.19
CA LEU A 231 -49.11 1.19 49.39
C LEU A 231 -49.31 1.94 50.70
N ALA A 232 -49.07 3.25 50.71
CA ALA A 232 -49.22 4.11 51.89
C ALA A 232 -50.62 4.76 51.99
N ARG A 233 -51.49 4.56 51.00
CA ARG A 233 -52.91 4.94 51.02
C ARG A 233 -53.79 3.77 51.40
#